data_AF-A0A6I3SNA9-F1
#
_entry.id   AF-A0A6I3SNA9-F1
#
_cell.length_a   1.000
_cell.length_b   1.000
_cell.length_c   1.000
_cell.angle_alpha   90.00
_cell.angle_beta   90.00
_cell.angle_gamma   90.00
#
_symmetry.space_group_name_H-M   'P 1'
#
loop_
_entity.id
_entity.type
_entity.pdbx_description
1 polymer ?
#
loop_
_entity_poly.entity_id
_entity_poly.type
_entity_poly.pdbx_seq_one_letter_code
_entity_poly.pdbx_strand_id
1 'polypeptide(L)' 'MATDFATLFALRDEFLFAEELLRNKVFNDKPDSNALVKAAVLAWVAERVQYAIDANLESIREEREWSRKSESV' A
#
# COMPACT_ATOMS: atom_id res chain seq x y z
N MET A 1 -10.01 -12.74 -5.92
CA MET A 1 -10.40 -12.02 -4.69
C MET A 1 -9.36 -12.15 -3.56
N ALA A 2 -9.14 -13.32 -2.94
CA ALA A 2 -8.13 -13.44 -1.87
C ALA A 2 -6.68 -13.22 -2.37
N THR A 3 -6.38 -13.71 -3.57
CA THR A 3 -5.06 -13.57 -4.20
C THR A 3 -4.73 -12.12 -4.57
N ASP A 4 -5.73 -11.37 -5.05
CA ASP A 4 -5.54 -9.96 -5.48
C ASP A 4 -5.22 -9.06 -4.29
N PHE A 5 -5.86 -9.30 -3.14
CA PHE A 5 -5.56 -8.59 -1.89
C PHE A 5 -4.17 -8.89 -1.35
N ALA A 6 -3.76 -10.16 -1.38
CA ALA A 6 -2.42 -10.56 -0.98
C ALA A 6 -1.35 -9.90 -1.87
N THR A 7 -1.62 -9.78 -3.17
CA THR A 7 -0.74 -9.07 -4.10
C THR A 7 -0.64 -7.58 -3.78
N LEU A 8 -1.74 -6.90 -3.44
CA LEU A 8 -1.69 -5.49 -3.06
C LEU A 8 -0.88 -5.26 -1.77
N PHE A 9 -1.09 -6.10 -0.75
CA PHE A 9 -0.28 -6.02 0.48
C PHE A 9 1.21 -6.26 0.19
N ALA A 10 1.53 -7.30 -0.59
CA ALA A 10 2.91 -7.58 -0.98
C ALA A 10 3.57 -6.41 -1.73
N LEU A 11 2.87 -5.81 -2.70
CA LEU A 11 3.37 -4.66 -3.45
C LEU A 11 3.63 -3.45 -2.54
N ARG A 12 2.70 -3.14 -1.63
CA ARG A 12 2.88 -2.05 -0.65
C ARG A 12 4.15 -2.27 0.17
N ASP A 13 4.32 -3.49 0.69
CA ASP A 13 5.44 -3.84 1.56
C ASP A 13 6.78 -3.81 0.80
N GLU A 14 6.80 -4.27 -0.46
CA GLU A 14 7.97 -4.17 -1.34
C GLU A 14 8.37 -2.70 -1.60
N PHE A 15 7.41 -1.81 -1.84
CA PHE A 15 7.71 -0.39 -2.03
C PHE A 15 8.24 0.28 -0.75
N LEU A 16 7.67 -0.04 0.41
CA LEU A 16 8.16 0.46 1.70
C LEU A 16 9.58 -0.05 1.99
N PHE A 17 9.85 -1.33 1.71
CA PHE A 17 11.19 -1.89 1.87
C PHE A 17 12.22 -1.22 0.94
N ALA A 18 11.87 -1.02 -0.33
CA ALA A 18 12.75 -0.33 -1.28
C ALA A 18 12.99 1.14 -0.89
N GLU A 19 11.98 1.81 -0.34
CA GLU A 19 12.08 3.17 0.17
C GLU A 19 13.07 3.26 1.34
N GLU A 20 12.95 2.34 2.30
CA GLU A 20 13.81 2.26 3.47
C GLU A 20 15.27 2.02 3.06
N LEU A 21 15.52 1.11 2.11
CA LEU A 21 16.86 0.85 1.59
C LEU A 21 17.49 2.10 0.97
N LEU A 22 16.71 2.88 0.20
CA LEU A 22 17.22 4.12 -0.41
C LEU A 22 17.48 5.19 0.63
N ARG A 23 16.61 5.36 1.63
CA ARG A 23 16.88 6.29 2.73
C ARG A 23 18.12 5.90 3.51
N ASN A 24 18.25 4.62 3.89
CA ASN A 24 19.41 4.11 4.61
C ASN A 24 20.70 4.32 3.82
N LYS A 25 20.65 4.13 2.49
CA LYS A 25 21.78 4.47 1.63
C LYS A 25 22.12 5.96 1.67
N VAL A 26 21.13 6.85 1.56
CA VAL A 26 21.35 8.30 1.64
C VAL A 26 21.91 8.74 3.00
N PHE A 27 21.46 8.11 4.10
CA PHE A 27 21.93 8.41 5.45
C PHE A 27 23.37 7.94 5.71
N ASN A 28 23.76 6.79 5.14
CA ASN A 28 25.09 6.21 5.33
C ASN A 28 26.13 6.73 4.34
N ASP A 29 25.73 7.06 3.12
CA ASP A 29 26.58 7.65 2.08
C ASP A 29 26.48 9.19 2.08
N LYS A 30 27.20 9.84 1.15
CA LYS A 30 26.95 11.27 0.89
C LYS A 30 25.52 11.47 0.37
N PRO A 31 24.85 12.58 0.72
CA PRO A 31 23.49 12.85 0.24
C PRO A 31 23.40 12.81 -1.28
N ASP A 32 22.66 11.83 -1.81
CA ASP A 32 22.32 11.72 -3.23
C ASP A 32 20.88 12.20 -3.43
N SER A 33 20.72 13.37 -4.06
CA SER A 33 19.41 13.99 -4.32
C SER A 33 18.52 13.11 -5.20
N ASN A 34 19.09 12.31 -6.11
CA ASN A 34 18.32 11.39 -6.94
C ASN A 34 17.77 10.22 -6.10
N ALA A 35 18.58 9.69 -5.18
CA ALA A 35 18.14 8.65 -4.26
C ALA A 35 17.03 9.14 -3.33
N LEU A 36 17.10 10.40 -2.86
CA LEU A 36 16.03 11.02 -2.08
C LEU A 36 14.71 11.17 -2.85
N VAL A 37 14.78 11.60 -4.11
CA VAL A 37 13.58 11.70 -4.97
C VAL A 37 12.98 10.32 -5.21
N LYS A 38 13.80 9.30 -5.47
CA LYS A 38 13.32 7.92 -5.65
C LYS A 38 12.67 7.36 -4.38
N ALA A 39 13.26 7.60 -3.20
CA ALA A 39 12.65 7.23 -1.93
C ALA A 39 11.28 7.91 -1.74
N ALA A 40 11.19 9.22 -2.02
CA ALA A 40 9.91 9.94 -1.93
C ALA A 40 8.85 9.39 -2.90
N VAL A 41 9.24 9.03 -4.12
CA VAL A 41 8.34 8.40 -5.09
C VAL A 41 7.85 7.03 -4.59
N LEU A 42 8.73 6.21 -4.02
CA LEU A 42 8.34 4.89 -3.48
C LEU A 42 7.37 5.02 -2.30
N ALA A 43 7.61 5.95 -1.39
CA ALA A 43 6.68 6.25 -0.29
C ALA A 43 5.30 6.65 -0.84
N TRP A 44 5.26 7.55 -1.82
CA TRP A 44 4.02 7.96 -2.47
C TRP A 44 3.30 6.78 -3.15
N VAL A 45 4.02 5.90 -3.84
CA VAL A 45 3.42 4.71 -4.45
C VAL A 45 2.84 3.77 -3.38
N ALA A 46 3.57 3.52 -2.29
CA ALA A 46 3.08 2.68 -1.18
C ALA A 46 1.78 3.24 -0.58
N GLU A 47 1.66 4.56 -0.41
CA GLU A 47 0.43 5.22 0.03
C GLU A 47 -0.73 4.98 -0.96
N ARG A 48 -0.48 4.99 -2.27
CA ARG A 48 -1.51 4.72 -3.29
C ARG A 48 -1.97 3.27 -3.27
N VAL A 49 -1.06 2.34 -3.01
CA VAL A 49 -1.43 0.92 -2.85
C VAL A 49 -2.26 0.75 -1.56
N GLN A 50 -1.89 1.40 -0.46
CA GLN A 50 -2.68 1.40 0.77
C GLN A 50 -4.10 1.95 0.54
N TYR A 51 -4.23 3.07 -0.17
CA TYR A 51 -5.54 3.62 -0.53
C TYR A 51 -6.40 2.61 -1.32
N ALA A 52 -5.80 1.87 -2.26
CA ALA A 52 -6.52 0.84 -3.01
C ALA A 52 -6.95 -0.34 -2.13
N ILE A 53 -6.11 -0.75 -1.16
CA ILE A 53 -6.46 -1.76 -0.16
C ILE A 53 -7.68 -1.30 0.64
N ASP A 54 -7.64 -0.08 1.16
CA ASP A 54 -8.70 0.46 2.02
C ASP A 54 -10.03 0.58 1.27
N ALA A 55 -10.00 1.07 0.02
CA ALA A 55 -11.20 1.17 -0.82
C ALA A 55 -11.84 -0.20 -1.09
N ASN A 56 -11.02 -1.24 -1.32
CA ASN A 56 -11.52 -2.59 -1.51
C ASN A 56 -12.09 -3.20 -0.20
N LEU A 57 -11.48 -2.91 0.95
CA LEU A 57 -11.98 -3.38 2.24
C LEU A 57 -13.34 -2.78 2.58
N GLU A 58 -13.54 -1.48 2.29
CA GLU A 58 -14.81 -0.81 2.53
C GLU A 58 -15.91 -1.37 1.61
N SER A 59 -15.62 -1.61 0.33
CA SER A 59 -16.58 -2.23 -0.59
C SER A 59 -17.03 -3.63 -0.11
N ILE A 60 -16.10 -4.46 0.36
CA ILE A 60 -16.43 -5.78 0.92
C ILE A 60 -17.29 -5.66 2.19
N ARG A 61 -17.03 -4.63 3.02
CA ARG A 61 -17.81 -4.37 4.23
C ARG A 61 -19.24 -3.98 3.89
N GLU A 62 -19.44 -3.08 2.93
CA GLU A 62 -20.76 -2.64 2.47
C GLU A 62 -21.59 -3.81 1.92
N GLU A 63 -20.99 -4.68 1.10
CA GLU A 63 -21.66 -5.90 0.59
C GLU A 63 -22.12 -6.84 1.72
N ARG A 64 -21.29 -7.03 2.75
CA ARG A 64 -21.61 -7.87 3.92
C ARG A 64 -22.70 -7.26 4.81
N GLU A 65 -22.76 -5.94 4.91
CA GLU A 65 -23.82 -5.23 5.65
C GLU A 65 -25.16 -5.30 4.90
N TRP A 66 -25.14 -5.17 3.56
CA TRP A 66 -26.32 -5.31 2.73
C TRP A 66 -26.90 -6.73 2.77
N SER A 67 -26.04 -7.74 2.64
CA SER A 67 -26.44 -9.16 2.69
C SER A 67 -27.13 -9.50 4.02
N ARG A 68 -26.55 -9.08 5.16
CA ARG A 68 -27.16 -9.27 6.49
C ARG A 68 -28.52 -8.60 6.64
N LYS A 69 -28.72 -7.40 6.08
CA LYS A 69 -30.02 -6.72 6.10
C LYS A 69 -31.06 -7.45 5.25
N SER A 70 -30.66 -7.98 4.09
CA SER A 70 -31.57 -8.70 3.20
C SER A 70 -32.03 -10.07 3.73
N GLU A 71 -31.22 -10.74 4.56
CA GLU A 71 -31.58 -12.02 5.20
C GLU A 71 -32.48 -11.84 6.44
N SER A 72 -32.54 -10.64 7.00
CA SER A 72 -33.36 -10.30 8.18
C SER A 72 -34.79 -9.83 7.85
N VAL A 73 -35.18 -9.86 6.57
CA VAL A 73 -36.50 -9.50 6.03
C VAL A 73 -37.19 -10.74 5.47
#